data_AF-A0AAN8EJ64-F1
#
_entry.id   AF-A0AAN8EJ64-F1
#
_cell.length_a   1.000
_cell.length_b   1.000
_cell.length_c   1.000
_cell.angle_alpha   90.00
_cell.angle_beta   90.00
_cell.angle_gamma   90.00
#
_symmetry.space_group_name_H-M   'P 1'
#
loop_
_entity.id
_entity.type
_entity.pdbx_description
1 polymer ?
#
loop_
_entity_poly.entity_id
_entity_poly.type
_entity_poly.pdbx_seq_one_letter_code
_entity_poly.pdbx_strand_id
1 'polypeptide(L)'
;MEYLNTTLLTITASASIPYFPPYSDHKEAAIITPITRKVDPWSIFNFYWKSAFGYGADEFEFVPGTMPMSTLKEAGSWIALYYVIIFGGRELMRKRSPFNLNTAFIIHNWYLTVVSGALLGLFI
;
A
#
# COMPACT_ATOMS: atom_id res chain seq x y z
N MET A 1 34.54 27.55 25.80
CA MET A 1 34.90 26.41 24.93
C MET A 1 33.83 25.30 24.98
N GLU A 2 32.54 25.63 25.09
CA GLU A 2 31.48 24.62 25.37
C GLU A 2 30.42 24.54 24.25
N TYR A 3 30.31 25.57 23.40
CA TYR A 3 29.36 25.61 22.28
C TYR A 3 29.78 24.78 21.05
N LEU A 4 31.04 24.33 20.97
CA LEU A 4 31.55 23.56 19.83
C LEU A 4 31.32 22.05 19.97
N ASN A 5 31.11 21.53 21.18
CA ASN A 5 30.83 20.09 21.38
C ASN A 5 29.34 19.76 21.23
N THR A 6 28.44 20.71 21.54
CA THR A 6 26.99 20.50 21.41
C THR A 6 26.56 20.40 19.95
N THR A 7 27.15 21.22 19.06
CA THR A 7 26.86 21.20 17.61
C THR A 7 27.33 19.92 16.94
N LEU A 8 28.53 19.43 17.30
CA LEU A 8 29.06 18.17 16.79
C LEU A 8 28.25 16.96 17.25
N LEU A 9 27.72 16.96 18.48
CA LEU A 9 26.82 15.91 18.97
C LEU A 9 25.47 15.90 18.24
N THR A 10 24.89 17.06 17.89
CA THR A 10 23.67 17.13 17.06
C THR A 10 23.89 16.62 15.63
N ILE A 11 25.05 16.91 15.02
CA ILE A 11 25.36 16.46 13.65
C ILE A 11 25.59 14.94 13.61
N THR A 12 26.20 14.39 14.67
CA THR A 12 26.43 12.93 14.77
C THR A 12 25.12 12.18 15.08
N ALA A 13 24.17 12.81 15.78
CA ALA A 13 22.84 12.24 16.05
C ALA A 13 21.89 12.27 14.84
N SER A 14 22.06 13.21 13.90
CA SER A 14 21.29 13.22 12.64
C SER A 14 21.72 12.14 11.63
N ALA A 15 22.86 11.48 11.85
CA ALA A 15 23.37 10.41 10.98
C ALA A 15 22.77 9.02 11.28
N SER A 16 21.93 8.89 12.32
CA SER A 16 21.26 7.63 12.67
C SER A 16 19.78 7.59 12.31
N ILE A 17 19.25 8.65 11.68
CA ILE A 17 17.98 8.54 10.97
C ILE A 17 18.31 7.81 9.67
N PRO A 18 17.70 6.64 9.38
CA PRO A 18 17.85 6.03 8.07
C PRO A 18 17.23 7.00 7.05
N TYR A 19 18.07 7.86 6.46
CA TYR A 19 17.72 8.60 5.27
C TYR A 19 17.51 7.56 4.18
N PHE A 20 16.24 7.27 3.87
CA PHE A 20 15.89 6.46 2.72
C PHE A 20 16.17 7.35 1.49
N PRO A 21 17.23 7.08 0.70
CA PRO A 21 17.45 7.86 -0.50
C PRO A 21 16.21 7.73 -1.39
N PRO A 22 15.80 8.81 -2.10
CA PRO A 22 14.78 8.68 -3.14
C PRO A 22 15.24 7.58 -4.10
N TYR A 23 14.34 6.64 -4.39
CA TYR A 23 14.61 5.47 -5.23
C TYR A 23 15.32 5.91 -6.50
N SER A 24 16.60 5.52 -6.66
CA SER A 24 17.41 5.94 -7.78
C SER A 24 16.85 5.30 -9.04
N ASP A 25 16.35 6.12 -9.97
CA ASP A 25 15.98 5.65 -11.30
C ASP A 25 17.21 4.99 -11.94
N HIS A 26 17.22 3.67 -12.02
CA HIS A 26 18.37 2.86 -12.45
C HIS A 26 18.73 3.03 -13.94
N LYS A 27 18.30 4.13 -14.57
CA LYS A 27 18.57 4.43 -15.99
C LYS A 27 19.95 5.02 -16.20
N GLU A 28 20.56 5.62 -15.19
CA GLU A 28 21.94 6.16 -15.31
C GLU A 28 23.03 5.10 -15.09
N ALA A 29 22.73 4.01 -14.38
CA ALA A 29 23.66 2.88 -14.26
C ALA A 29 23.59 1.89 -15.45
N ALA A 30 22.71 2.13 -16.42
CA ALA A 30 22.35 1.19 -17.49
C ALA A 30 23.17 1.33 -18.79
N ILE A 31 24.28 2.08 -18.80
CA ILE A 31 25.10 2.24 -20.02
C ILE A 31 26.22 1.17 -20.14
N ILE A 32 26.48 0.35 -19.10
CA ILE A 32 27.64 -0.57 -19.12
C ILE A 32 27.39 -2.03 -18.69
N THR A 33 26.15 -2.47 -18.46
CA THR A 33 25.88 -3.89 -18.14
C THR A 33 25.14 -4.63 -19.26
N PRO A 34 25.76 -5.64 -19.89
CA PRO A 34 25.09 -6.44 -20.91
C PRO A 34 23.99 -7.29 -20.28
N ILE A 35 22.76 -7.09 -20.80
CA ILE A 35 21.61 -8.00 -20.81
C ILE A 35 21.59 -9.04 -19.68
N THR A 36 21.27 -8.59 -18.47
CA THR A 36 20.58 -9.45 -17.50
C THR A 36 19.30 -8.73 -17.12
N ARG A 37 18.29 -8.81 -18.00
CA ARG A 37 16.91 -8.55 -17.59
C ARG A 37 16.54 -9.66 -16.61
N LYS A 38 16.88 -9.48 -15.33
CA LYS A 38 16.30 -10.29 -14.26
C LYS A 38 14.80 -10.12 -14.39
N VAL A 39 14.07 -11.22 -14.48
CA VAL A 39 12.61 -11.17 -14.48
C VAL A 39 12.22 -11.01 -13.02
N ASP A 40 12.19 -9.77 -12.54
CA ASP A 40 11.76 -9.46 -11.19
C ASP A 40 10.22 -9.40 -11.14
N PRO A 41 9.58 -10.03 -10.13
CA PRO A 41 8.12 -9.98 -9.94
C PRO A 41 7.58 -8.55 -9.89
N TRP A 42 8.40 -7.62 -9.38
CA TRP A 42 8.09 -6.20 -9.26
C TRP A 42 7.92 -5.51 -10.61
N SER A 43 8.78 -5.75 -11.60
CA SER A 43 8.68 -5.14 -12.93
C SER A 43 7.39 -5.57 -13.64
N ILE A 44 6.93 -6.81 -13.43
CA ILE A 44 5.65 -7.29 -13.98
C ILE A 44 4.49 -6.53 -13.33
N PHE A 45 4.50 -6.43 -11.99
CA PHE A 45 3.50 -5.68 -11.25
C PHE A 45 3.45 -4.20 -11.67
N ASN A 46 4.60 -3.53 -11.73
CA ASN A 46 4.71 -2.12 -12.09
C ASN A 46 4.20 -1.83 -13.51
N PHE A 47 4.42 -2.76 -14.46
CA PHE A 47 3.88 -2.62 -15.81
C PHE A 47 2.35 -2.63 -15.83
N TYR A 48 1.73 -3.60 -15.14
CA TYR A 48 0.26 -3.66 -15.05
C TYR A 48 -0.31 -2.49 -14.25
N TRP A 49 0.37 -2.09 -13.17
CA TRP A 49 -0.02 -0.93 -12.36
C TRP A 49 0.00 0.37 -13.17
N LYS A 50 1.09 0.61 -13.92
CA LYS A 50 1.21 1.79 -14.79
C LYS A 50 0.15 1.83 -15.88
N SER A 51 -0.21 0.68 -16.43
CA SER A 51 -1.32 0.58 -17.39
C SER A 51 -2.67 0.94 -16.76
N ALA A 52 -2.91 0.54 -15.51
CA ALA A 52 -4.17 0.78 -14.80
C ALA A 52 -4.31 2.21 -14.25
N PHE A 53 -3.25 2.77 -13.67
CA PHE A 53 -3.29 4.05 -12.94
C PHE A 53 -2.54 5.20 -13.61
N GLY A 54 -1.76 4.93 -14.67
CA GLY A 54 -1.01 5.95 -15.42
C GLY A 54 0.32 6.37 -14.81
N TYR A 55 0.61 6.00 -13.56
CA TYR A 55 1.89 6.24 -12.86
C TYR A 55 2.52 4.91 -12.40
N GLY A 56 3.83 4.87 -12.18
CA GLY A 56 4.51 3.66 -11.69
C GLY A 56 4.19 3.39 -10.21
N ALA A 57 4.11 2.13 -9.80
CA ALA A 57 3.93 1.78 -8.38
C ALA A 57 5.08 2.31 -7.51
N ASP A 58 6.28 2.46 -8.09
CA ASP A 58 7.47 3.05 -7.47
C ASP A 58 7.33 4.56 -7.16
N GLU A 59 6.46 5.24 -7.90
CA GLU A 59 6.23 6.69 -7.80
C GLU A 59 5.10 7.02 -6.82
N PHE A 60 4.55 6.02 -6.13
CA PHE A 60 3.48 6.21 -5.17
C PHE A 60 3.99 6.96 -3.92
N GLU A 61 3.51 8.20 -3.74
CA GLU A 61 3.78 9.01 -2.55
C GLU A 61 2.50 9.19 -1.73
N PHE A 62 2.51 8.76 -0.47
CA PHE A 62 1.37 8.98 0.42
C PHE A 62 1.30 10.45 0.86
N VAL A 63 0.36 11.20 0.26
CA VAL A 63 0.13 12.61 0.60
C VAL A 63 -1.04 12.73 1.58
N PRO A 64 -0.80 13.22 2.82
CA PRO A 64 -1.86 13.41 3.79
C PRO A 64 -2.96 14.38 3.32
N GLY A 65 -4.22 13.96 3.40
CA GLY A 65 -5.39 14.81 3.11
C GLY A 65 -5.87 14.86 1.66
N THR A 66 -5.14 14.24 0.71
CA THR A 66 -5.60 14.08 -0.69
C THR A 66 -6.00 12.64 -1.00
N MET A 67 -5.43 11.67 -0.30
CA MET A 67 -5.78 10.26 -0.45
C MET A 67 -7.05 9.91 0.33
N PRO A 68 -7.92 9.04 -0.21
CA PRO A 68 -9.10 8.58 0.50
C PRO A 68 -8.66 7.84 1.77
N MET A 69 -9.36 8.11 2.89
CA MET A 69 -9.06 7.53 4.21
C MET A 69 -7.74 8.03 4.82
N SER A 70 -7.18 9.14 4.31
CA SER A 70 -5.97 9.75 4.87
C SER A 70 -6.24 10.54 6.15
N THR A 71 -7.50 10.95 6.39
CA THR A 71 -7.88 11.70 7.59
C THR A 71 -8.69 10.87 8.59
N LEU A 72 -8.53 11.17 9.88
CA LEU A 72 -9.32 10.53 10.96
C LEU A 72 -10.82 10.72 10.79
N LYS A 73 -11.25 11.87 10.25
CA LYS A 73 -12.67 12.15 10.00
C LYS A 73 -13.24 11.23 8.93
N GLU A 74 -12.52 11.06 7.82
CA GLU A 74 -12.94 10.16 6.74
C GLU A 74 -12.96 8.70 7.21
N ALA A 75 -11.88 8.24 7.85
CA ALA A 75 -11.81 6.89 8.40
C ALA A 75 -12.94 6.62 9.42
N GLY A 76 -13.20 7.57 10.33
CA GLY A 76 -14.30 7.48 11.29
C GLY A 76 -15.68 7.39 10.64
N SER A 77 -15.90 8.14 9.55
CA SER A 77 -17.15 8.08 8.79
C SER A 77 -17.37 6.71 8.13
N TRP A 78 -16.32 6.11 7.57
CA TRP A 78 -16.37 4.76 7.00
C TRP A 78 -16.68 3.70 8.04
N ILE A 79 -16.07 3.79 9.23
CA ILE A 79 -16.35 2.90 10.36
C ILE A 79 -17.82 3.04 10.80
N ALA A 80 -18.31 4.28 10.93
CA ALA A 80 -19.70 4.53 11.28
C ALA A 80 -20.66 3.92 10.24
N LEU A 81 -20.40 4.14 8.95
CA LEU A 81 -21.17 3.57 7.86
C LEU A 81 -21.18 2.04 7.90
N TYR A 82 -20.02 1.41 8.14
CA TYR A 82 -19.89 -0.04 8.29
C TYR A 82 -20.81 -0.58 9.38
N TYR A 83 -20.81 0.04 10.57
CA TYR A 83 -21.69 -0.38 11.66
C TYR A 83 -23.17 -0.14 11.34
N VAL A 84 -23.52 0.97 10.69
CA VAL A 84 -24.89 1.22 10.23
C VAL A 84 -25.37 0.12 9.30
N ILE A 85 -24.54 -0.32 8.35
CA ILE A 85 -24.88 -1.41 7.43
C ILE A 85 -25.07 -2.74 8.18
N ILE A 86 -24.21 -3.05 9.15
CA ILE A 86 -24.34 -4.29 9.95
C ILE A 86 -25.60 -4.30 10.79
N PHE A 87 -25.82 -3.24 11.59
CA PHE A 87 -26.97 -3.18 12.48
C PHE A 87 -28.28 -3.00 11.69
N GLY A 88 -28.24 -2.21 10.62
CA GLY A 88 -29.37 -2.04 9.71
C GLY A 88 -29.72 -3.32 8.96
N GLY A 89 -28.73 -4.03 8.43
CA GLY A 89 -28.92 -5.33 7.79
C GLY A 89 -29.46 -6.39 8.76
N ARG A 90 -28.99 -6.39 10.01
CA ARG A 90 -29.48 -7.28 11.08
C ARG A 90 -30.97 -7.06 11.38
N GLU A 91 -31.40 -5.82 11.55
CA GLU A 91 -32.81 -5.52 11.83
C GLU A 91 -33.70 -5.80 10.61
N LEU A 92 -33.21 -5.51 9.39
CA LEU A 92 -33.92 -5.80 8.14
C LEU A 92 -34.13 -7.31 7.91
N MET A 93 -33.16 -8.14 8.28
CA MET A 93 -33.22 -9.60 8.11
C MET A 93 -33.93 -10.32 9.27
N ARG A 94 -34.34 -9.62 10.34
CA ARG A 94 -34.94 -10.24 11.55
C ARG A 94 -36.21 -11.07 11.28
N LYS A 95 -36.95 -10.76 10.21
CA LYS A 95 -38.21 -11.45 9.85
C LYS A 95 -38.15 -12.19 8.51
N ARG A 96 -36.97 -12.34 7.91
CA ARG A 96 -36.80 -13.02 6.60
C ARG A 96 -35.94 -14.27 6.75
N SER A 97 -36.14 -15.23 5.86
CA SER A 97 -35.25 -16.40 5.77
C SER A 97 -33.84 -15.96 5.32
N PRO A 98 -32.79 -16.66 5.80
CA PRO A 98 -31.42 -16.34 5.43
C PRO A 98 -31.18 -16.56 3.94
N PHE A 99 -30.50 -15.62 3.29
CA PHE A 99 -30.13 -15.73 1.88
C PHE A 99 -28.95 -16.72 1.73
N ASN A 100 -29.12 -17.72 0.87
CA ASN A 100 -28.01 -18.61 0.50
C ASN A 100 -27.19 -17.97 -0.63
N LEU A 101 -26.18 -17.20 -0.26
CA LEU A 101 -25.26 -16.51 -1.18
C LEU A 101 -23.95 -17.27 -1.35
N ASN A 102 -23.99 -18.61 -1.32
CA ASN A 102 -22.79 -19.46 -1.30
C ASN A 102 -21.81 -19.15 -2.44
N THR A 103 -22.32 -18.97 -3.66
CA THR A 103 -21.48 -18.62 -4.82
C THR A 103 -20.72 -17.31 -4.64
N ALA A 104 -21.38 -16.27 -4.08
CA ALA A 104 -20.73 -14.98 -3.83
C ALA A 104 -19.65 -15.11 -2.75
N PHE A 105 -19.92 -15.87 -1.68
CA PHE A 105 -18.93 -16.12 -0.62
C PHE A 105 -17.73 -16.94 -1.11
N ILE A 106 -17.94 -17.94 -1.97
CA ILE A 106 -16.86 -18.71 -2.59
C ILE A 106 -15.99 -17.81 -3.47
N ILE A 107 -16.59 -17.02 -4.35
CA ILE A 107 -15.86 -16.09 -5.24
C ILE A 107 -15.06 -15.09 -4.40
N HIS A 108 -15.67 -14.55 -3.35
CA HIS A 108 -15.01 -13.60 -2.45
C HIS A 108 -13.78 -14.23 -1.77
N ASN A 109 -13.93 -15.41 -1.17
CA ASN A 109 -12.84 -16.09 -0.47
C ASN A 109 -11.70 -16.47 -1.42
N TRP A 110 -12.05 -16.92 -2.64
CA TRP A 110 -11.06 -17.19 -3.67
C TRP A 110 -10.32 -15.91 -4.08
N TYR A 111 -11.05 -14.82 -4.31
CA TYR A 111 -10.47 -13.51 -4.63
C TYR A 111 -9.48 -13.05 -3.56
N LEU A 112 -9.86 -13.11 -2.28
CA LEU A 112 -8.97 -12.76 -1.17
C LEU A 112 -7.71 -13.64 -1.13
N THR A 113 -7.85 -14.93 -1.44
CA THR A 113 -6.72 -15.87 -1.45
C THR A 113 -5.75 -15.57 -2.59
N VAL A 114 -6.27 -15.32 -3.80
CA VAL A 114 -5.46 -14.99 -4.98
C VAL A 114 -4.72 -13.68 -4.77
N VAL A 115 -5.40 -12.64 -4.30
CA VAL A 115 -4.78 -11.34 -4.04
C VAL A 115 -3.70 -11.49 -2.97
N SER A 116 -3.98 -12.15 -1.85
CA SER A 116 -2.99 -12.36 -0.78
C SER A 116 -1.78 -13.17 -1.25
N GLY A 117 -2.00 -14.21 -2.07
CA GLY A 117 -0.94 -15.01 -2.66
C GLY A 117 -0.09 -14.23 -3.67
N ALA A 118 -0.71 -13.37 -4.48
CA ALA A 118 0.01 -12.48 -5.41
C ALA A 118 0.87 -11.46 -4.66
N LEU A 119 0.34 -10.86 -3.59
CA LEU A 119 1.12 -9.95 -2.73
C LEU A 119 2.27 -10.68 -2.05
N LEU A 120 2.07 -11.92 -1.56
CA LEU A 120 3.14 -12.72 -0.98
C LEU A 120 4.25 -13.05 -2.01
N GLY A 121 3.86 -13.40 -3.24
CA GLY A 121 4.81 -13.64 -4.33
C GLY A 121 5.55 -12.39 -4.81
N LEU A 122 5.02 -11.20 -4.53
CA LEU A 122 5.71 -9.93 -4.75
C LEU A 122 6.69 -9.60 -3.62
N PHE A 123 6.42 -10.08 -2.40
CA PHE A 123 7.24 -9.82 -1.22
C PHE A 123 8.49 -10.70 -1.13
N ILE A 124 8.41 -11.94 -1.61
CA ILE A 124 9.50 -12.94 -1.66
C ILE A 124 10.33 -12.77 -2.93
#